data_AF-A0A660ZC50-F1
#
_entry.id   AF-A0A660ZC50-F1
#
_cell.length_a   1.000
_cell.length_b   1.000
_cell.length_c   1.000
_cell.angle_alpha   90.00
_cell.angle_beta   90.00
_cell.angle_gamma   90.00
#
_symmetry.space_group_name_H-M   'P 1'
#
loop_
_entity.id
_entity.type
_entity.pdbx_description
1 polymer ?
#
loop_
_entity_poly.entity_id
_entity_poly.type
_entity_poly.pdbx_seq_one_letter_code
_entity_poly.pdbx_strand_id
1 'polypeptide(L)'
;MKIICAPNAFKESITSVEAAKVMAKAAKDAGIEDVLEIPVGDGGDGTLDALRSVIGGEIVEFQVTGPNWKPVVAPILLFNDGKSAFVEMAKASGLALVPLDERDPFQTTSYGTGELIRYAISLGVDEIILGVGGSATMDGGIGALKALGFKFIDVRGDEVRPTAEGLVKIRWIDDSDVFEGVKRVKIRIMVDVMNPLVGSHGAARVYGPQKGAKDEDLPIIDAGLANLANKIRRKTGRDIMNLPGAGAAGGISGSFHGLLNASIEHGIGLFLELVKFDKLLEDTDFVFTGEGKLDRQTVFGKAPMGVLKAAQK
;
A
#
# COMPACT_ATOMS: atom_id res chain seq x y z
N MET A 1 0.98 -36.36 5.43
CA MET A 1 0.73 -35.18 6.28
C MET A 1 1.17 -33.98 5.49
N LYS A 2 0.24 -33.09 5.15
CA LYS A 2 0.49 -31.87 4.41
C LYS A 2 0.48 -30.67 5.34
N ILE A 3 1.51 -29.85 5.27
CA ILE A 3 1.69 -28.68 6.15
C ILE A 3 1.88 -27.41 5.34
N ILE A 4 1.17 -26.35 5.72
CA ILE A 4 1.40 -25.01 5.19
C ILE A 4 2.13 -24.16 6.24
N CYS A 5 3.28 -23.62 5.87
CA CYS A 5 4.02 -22.63 6.65
C CYS A 5 3.73 -21.23 6.09
N ALA A 6 2.86 -20.48 6.76
CA ALA A 6 2.40 -19.16 6.32
C ALA A 6 2.70 -18.02 7.31
N PRO A 7 3.98 -17.72 7.63
CA PRO A 7 4.35 -16.63 8.50
C PRO A 7 4.31 -15.27 7.79
N ASN A 8 4.06 -14.21 8.58
CA ASN A 8 4.38 -12.83 8.20
C ASN A 8 5.82 -12.49 8.60
N ALA A 9 6.31 -11.33 8.18
CA ALA A 9 7.63 -10.85 8.56
C ALA A 9 7.79 -10.70 10.07
N PHE A 10 8.96 -11.09 10.57
CA PHE A 10 9.39 -10.82 11.92
C PHE A 10 10.14 -9.49 11.87
N LYS A 11 9.37 -8.39 11.96
CA LYS A 11 9.87 -7.02 11.76
C LYS A 11 11.18 -6.79 12.52
N GLU A 12 12.13 -6.16 11.84
CA GLU A 12 13.49 -5.89 12.35
C GLU A 12 14.36 -7.15 12.57
N SER A 13 13.94 -8.32 12.08
CA SER A 13 14.69 -9.58 12.19
C SER A 13 14.77 -10.34 10.86
N ILE A 14 13.72 -11.07 10.47
CA ILE A 14 13.70 -11.89 9.25
C ILE A 14 12.44 -11.60 8.42
N THR A 15 12.58 -11.72 7.11
CA THR A 15 11.47 -11.58 6.16
C THR A 15 10.46 -12.73 6.31
N SER A 16 9.25 -12.54 5.79
CA SER A 16 8.25 -13.62 5.75
C SER A 16 8.76 -14.83 4.95
N VAL A 17 9.47 -14.58 3.85
CA VAL A 17 10.09 -15.62 3.00
C VAL A 17 11.13 -16.43 3.78
N GLU A 18 12.01 -15.77 4.53
CA GLU A 18 13.00 -16.46 5.38
C GLU A 18 12.34 -17.25 6.51
N ALA A 19 11.32 -16.67 7.16
CA ALA A 19 10.56 -17.36 8.20
C ALA A 19 9.89 -18.63 7.65
N ALA A 20 9.28 -18.56 6.47
CA ALA A 20 8.63 -19.70 5.83
C ALA A 20 9.63 -20.82 5.55
N LYS A 21 10.82 -20.48 5.03
CA LYS A 21 11.93 -21.43 4.80
C LYS A 21 12.40 -22.12 6.08
N VAL A 22 12.56 -21.36 7.16
CA VAL A 22 12.99 -21.91 8.46
C VAL A 22 11.94 -22.89 9.00
N MET A 23 10.66 -22.52 8.93
CA MET A 23 9.56 -23.38 9.36
C MET A 23 9.47 -24.65 8.52
N ALA A 24 9.60 -24.52 7.20
CA ALA A 24 9.56 -25.66 6.29
C ALA A 24 10.74 -26.62 6.48
N LYS A 25 11.94 -26.07 6.72
CA LYS A 25 13.12 -26.87 7.07
C LYS A 25 12.87 -27.67 8.37
N ALA A 26 12.34 -27.03 9.41
CA ALA A 26 12.06 -27.70 10.67
C ALA A 26 11.03 -28.83 10.53
N ALA A 27 10.01 -28.65 9.70
CA ALA A 27 9.03 -29.70 9.39
C ALA A 27 9.68 -30.89 8.65
N LYS A 28 10.56 -30.61 7.67
CA LYS A 28 11.32 -31.64 6.95
C LYS A 28 12.29 -32.40 7.85
N ASP A 29 12.98 -31.71 8.74
CA ASP A 29 13.88 -32.32 9.74
C ASP A 29 13.10 -33.24 10.72
N ALA A 30 11.81 -32.97 10.94
CA ALA A 30 10.90 -33.82 11.71
C ALA A 30 10.29 -35.00 10.91
N GLY A 31 10.68 -35.19 9.65
CA GLY A 31 10.23 -36.29 8.79
C GLY A 31 8.95 -36.02 7.98
N ILE A 32 8.55 -34.75 7.82
CA ILE A 32 7.37 -34.36 7.02
C ILE A 32 7.83 -33.88 5.64
N GLU A 33 7.45 -34.61 4.59
CA GLU A 33 7.92 -34.33 3.23
C GLU A 33 7.06 -33.29 2.48
N ASP A 34 5.74 -33.29 2.71
CA ASP A 34 4.78 -32.41 2.02
C ASP A 34 4.59 -31.10 2.81
N VAL A 35 5.43 -30.12 2.50
CA VAL A 35 5.46 -28.82 3.18
C VAL A 35 5.46 -27.67 2.17
N LEU A 36 4.47 -26.79 2.27
CA LEU A 36 4.31 -25.61 1.44
C LEU A 36 4.79 -24.34 2.17
N GLU A 37 5.65 -23.57 1.51
CA GLU A 37 6.15 -22.28 1.97
C GLU A 37 5.27 -21.16 1.41
N ILE A 38 4.35 -20.61 2.22
CA ILE A 38 3.40 -19.58 1.80
C ILE A 38 3.61 -18.31 2.64
N PRO A 39 4.75 -17.62 2.52
CA PRO A 39 4.98 -16.38 3.25
C PRO A 39 3.87 -15.38 2.96
N VAL A 40 3.32 -14.74 3.99
CA VAL A 40 2.21 -13.80 3.85
C VAL A 40 2.67 -12.35 4.02
N GLY A 41 1.91 -11.43 3.44
CA GLY A 41 2.08 -9.98 3.58
C GLY A 41 0.74 -9.26 3.67
N ASP A 42 0.74 -8.05 4.22
CA ASP A 42 -0.46 -7.24 4.46
C ASP A 42 -0.49 -5.95 3.63
N GLY A 43 0.42 -5.81 2.65
CA GLY A 43 0.54 -4.62 1.80
C GLY A 43 1.65 -3.67 2.22
N GLY A 44 2.40 -3.99 3.29
CA GLY A 44 3.62 -3.29 3.69
C GLY A 44 4.89 -3.81 3.02
N ASP A 45 6.03 -3.33 3.51
CA ASP A 45 7.37 -3.67 3.00
C ASP A 45 7.60 -5.19 2.97
N GLY A 46 8.02 -5.70 1.81
CA GLY A 46 8.28 -7.12 1.58
C GLY A 46 7.07 -7.95 1.15
N THR A 47 5.89 -7.34 0.97
CA THR A 47 4.71 -8.02 0.42
C THR A 47 4.95 -8.44 -1.04
N LEU A 48 5.68 -7.65 -1.81
CA LEU A 48 6.08 -7.95 -3.18
C LEU A 48 6.88 -9.25 -3.26
N ASP A 49 7.89 -9.41 -2.39
CA ASP A 49 8.74 -10.59 -2.35
C ASP A 49 7.96 -11.84 -1.88
N ALA A 50 7.08 -11.65 -0.89
CA ALA A 50 6.18 -12.71 -0.41
C ALA A 50 5.26 -13.21 -1.53
N LEU A 51 4.58 -12.31 -2.25
CA LEU A 51 3.74 -12.67 -3.39
C LEU A 51 4.55 -13.40 -4.47
N ARG A 52 5.67 -12.82 -4.91
CA ARG A 52 6.53 -13.40 -5.95
C ARG A 52 6.95 -14.83 -5.62
N SER A 53 7.27 -15.10 -4.35
CA SER A 53 7.72 -16.43 -3.92
C SER A 53 6.65 -17.51 -4.08
N VAL A 54 5.37 -17.13 -4.11
CA VAL A 54 4.23 -18.05 -4.20
C VAL A 54 3.61 -18.08 -5.60
N ILE A 55 3.36 -16.93 -6.22
CA ILE A 55 2.68 -16.83 -7.53
C ILE A 55 3.64 -16.71 -8.72
N GLY A 56 4.95 -16.62 -8.46
CA GLY A 56 5.96 -16.34 -9.47
C GLY A 56 5.85 -14.92 -10.01
N GLY A 57 6.16 -14.74 -11.30
CA GLY A 57 6.13 -13.46 -11.98
C GLY A 57 7.51 -12.83 -12.21
N GLU A 58 7.51 -11.73 -12.94
CA GLU A 58 8.70 -11.00 -13.38
C GLU A 58 8.85 -9.70 -12.57
N ILE A 59 10.06 -9.43 -12.10
CA ILE A 59 10.39 -8.14 -11.50
C ILE A 59 10.92 -7.21 -12.58
N VAL A 60 10.31 -6.04 -12.67
CA VAL A 60 10.77 -4.95 -13.55
C VAL A 60 11.08 -3.74 -12.68
N GLU A 61 12.28 -3.19 -12.84
CA GLU A 61 12.76 -2.06 -12.06
C GLU A 61 12.68 -0.76 -12.85
N PHE A 62 12.30 0.31 -12.17
CA PHE A 62 12.24 1.65 -12.74
C PHE A 62 12.96 2.64 -11.83
N GLN A 63 13.63 3.61 -12.45
CA GLN A 63 14.06 4.81 -11.72
C GLN A 63 12.86 5.76 -11.61
N VAL A 64 12.49 6.11 -10.38
CA VAL A 64 11.36 6.99 -10.03
C VAL A 64 11.77 8.03 -9.02
N THR A 65 10.90 9.00 -8.79
CA THR A 65 11.08 10.07 -7.81
C THR A 65 10.83 9.54 -6.40
N GLY A 66 11.87 9.53 -5.58
CA GLY A 66 11.79 9.18 -4.17
C GLY A 66 10.98 10.18 -3.34
N PRO A 67 10.66 9.85 -2.08
CA PRO A 67 9.82 10.69 -1.24
C PRO A 67 10.43 12.07 -0.98
N ASN A 68 11.76 12.20 -0.92
CA ASN A 68 12.48 13.47 -0.75
C ASN A 68 12.94 14.09 -2.09
N TRP A 69 12.26 13.75 -3.21
CA TRP A 69 12.55 14.24 -4.56
C TRP A 69 13.89 13.76 -5.17
N LYS A 70 14.64 12.91 -4.47
CA LYS A 70 15.84 12.26 -5.02
C LYS A 70 15.43 11.00 -5.79
N PRO A 71 16.09 10.65 -6.91
CA PRO A 71 15.77 9.41 -7.64
C PRO A 71 16.00 8.15 -6.79
N VAL A 72 15.12 7.16 -6.94
CA VAL A 72 15.24 5.83 -6.36
C VAL A 72 14.94 4.77 -7.43
N VAL A 73 15.56 3.60 -7.32
CA VAL A 73 15.20 2.44 -8.14
C VAL A 73 14.16 1.64 -7.36
N ALA A 74 13.00 1.42 -7.97
CA ALA A 74 11.90 0.71 -7.35
C ALA A 74 11.34 -0.37 -8.28
N PRO A 75 11.15 -1.61 -7.78
CA PRO A 75 10.56 -2.70 -8.56
C PRO A 75 9.03 -2.65 -8.58
N ILE A 76 8.47 -3.24 -9.63
CA ILE A 76 7.11 -3.78 -9.64
C ILE A 76 7.19 -5.29 -9.92
N LEU A 77 6.16 -6.03 -9.51
CA LEU A 77 6.00 -7.43 -9.87
C LEU A 77 4.90 -7.56 -10.94
N LEU A 78 5.26 -8.01 -12.14
CA LEU A 78 4.33 -8.42 -13.17
C LEU A 78 3.97 -9.89 -13.00
N PHE A 79 2.68 -10.19 -13.02
CA PHE A 79 2.18 -11.56 -12.89
C PHE A 79 0.93 -11.76 -13.75
N ASN A 80 0.42 -13.00 -13.78
CA ASN A 80 -0.73 -13.37 -14.62
C ASN A 80 -0.50 -13.03 -16.10
N ASP A 81 0.60 -13.55 -16.67
CA ASP A 81 1.02 -13.30 -18.06
C ASP A 81 1.19 -11.81 -18.40
N GLY A 82 1.61 -11.00 -17.42
CA GLY A 82 1.80 -9.57 -17.56
C GLY A 82 0.51 -8.75 -17.53
N LYS A 83 -0.63 -9.37 -17.16
CA LYS A 83 -1.93 -8.68 -17.06
C LYS A 83 -2.17 -8.00 -15.72
N SER A 84 -1.41 -8.36 -14.70
CA SER A 84 -1.51 -7.75 -13.38
C SER A 84 -0.15 -7.26 -12.90
N ALA A 85 -0.14 -6.14 -12.19
CA ALA A 85 1.04 -5.61 -11.51
C ALA A 85 0.81 -5.49 -10.01
N PHE A 86 1.79 -5.87 -9.21
CA PHE A 86 1.88 -5.48 -7.81
C PHE A 86 2.87 -4.32 -7.68
N VAL A 87 2.38 -3.20 -7.12
CA VAL A 87 3.15 -2.00 -6.82
C VAL A 87 3.23 -1.84 -5.32
N GLU A 88 4.44 -1.84 -4.76
CA GLU A 88 4.66 -1.61 -3.34
C GLU A 88 5.12 -0.16 -3.14
N MET A 89 4.24 0.71 -2.62
CA MET A 89 4.55 2.14 -2.51
C MET A 89 5.79 2.39 -1.65
N ALA A 90 6.08 1.52 -0.69
CA ALA A 90 7.24 1.65 0.18
C ALA A 90 8.57 1.71 -0.59
N LYS A 91 8.64 1.07 -1.77
CA LYS A 91 9.85 1.06 -2.60
C LYS A 91 10.08 2.38 -3.35
N ALA A 92 9.05 3.19 -3.56
CA ALA A 92 9.16 4.49 -4.23
C ALA A 92 8.92 5.71 -3.32
N SER A 93 8.12 5.54 -2.28
CA SER A 93 7.62 6.62 -1.42
C SER A 93 7.55 6.20 0.05
N GLY A 94 8.40 5.22 0.45
CA GLY A 94 8.41 4.64 1.78
C GLY A 94 9.29 5.37 2.79
N LEU A 95 8.95 5.18 4.07
CA LEU A 95 9.60 5.77 5.23
C LEU A 95 11.06 5.32 5.40
N ALA A 96 11.39 4.11 4.93
CA ALA A 96 12.74 3.57 4.94
C ALA A 96 13.71 4.29 3.97
N LEU A 97 13.17 5.00 2.97
CA LEU A 97 13.95 5.79 2.02
C LEU A 97 14.33 7.18 2.54
N VAL A 98 13.79 7.57 3.71
CA VAL A 98 14.00 8.89 4.30
C VAL A 98 14.77 8.74 5.62
N PRO A 99 16.01 9.26 5.70
CA PRO A 99 16.74 9.35 6.97
C PRO A 99 15.89 9.99 8.05
N LEU A 100 16.04 9.54 9.30
CA LEU A 100 15.18 9.96 10.41
C LEU A 100 15.14 11.49 10.60
N ASP A 101 16.27 12.15 10.39
CA ASP A 101 16.48 13.60 10.47
C ASP A 101 15.99 14.37 9.23
N GLU A 102 15.76 13.70 8.10
CA GLU A 102 15.16 14.27 6.88
C GLU A 102 13.63 14.07 6.82
N ARG A 103 13.01 13.42 7.81
CA ARG A 103 11.56 13.16 7.81
C ARG A 103 10.76 14.44 8.04
N ASP A 104 10.16 14.94 6.96
CA ASP A 104 9.26 16.08 6.97
C ASP A 104 8.09 15.86 5.98
N PRO A 105 6.85 15.66 6.48
CA PRO A 105 5.68 15.46 5.63
C PRO A 105 5.32 16.64 4.72
N PHE A 106 5.83 17.84 4.98
CA PHE A 106 5.67 19.01 4.12
C PHE A 106 6.64 19.04 2.95
N GLN A 107 7.70 18.22 2.99
CA GLN A 107 8.64 18.05 1.87
C GLN A 107 8.44 16.74 1.12
N THR A 108 7.80 15.72 1.72
CA THR A 108 7.66 14.42 1.08
C THR A 108 6.52 14.34 0.06
N THR A 109 6.73 13.53 -0.98
CA THR A 109 5.78 13.33 -2.09
C THR A 109 5.56 11.86 -2.42
N SER A 110 4.35 11.52 -2.86
CA SER A 110 4.00 10.18 -3.38
C SER A 110 4.24 10.02 -4.88
N TYR A 111 4.88 11.01 -5.53
CA TYR A 111 5.03 11.08 -6.99
C TYR A 111 5.59 9.79 -7.63
N GLY A 112 6.67 9.23 -7.07
CA GLY A 112 7.27 7.99 -7.58
C GLY A 112 6.34 6.79 -7.56
N THR A 113 5.39 6.72 -6.61
CA THR A 113 4.36 5.68 -6.60
C THR A 113 3.46 5.81 -7.83
N GLY A 114 3.07 7.03 -8.19
CA GLY A 114 2.31 7.28 -9.42
C GLY A 114 3.11 7.01 -10.69
N GLU A 115 4.43 7.25 -10.68
CA GLU A 115 5.32 6.86 -11.78
C GLU A 115 5.36 5.34 -11.97
N LEU A 116 5.48 4.55 -10.90
CA LEU A 116 5.40 3.08 -10.98
C LEU A 116 4.07 2.60 -11.55
N ILE A 117 2.95 3.19 -11.11
CA ILE A 117 1.63 2.88 -11.65
C ILE A 117 1.56 3.22 -13.14
N ARG A 118 2.07 4.39 -13.54
CA ARG A 118 2.13 4.80 -14.95
C ARG A 118 2.95 3.81 -15.78
N TYR A 119 4.10 3.37 -15.28
CA TYR A 119 4.94 2.39 -15.96
C TYR A 119 4.25 1.02 -16.06
N ALA A 120 3.61 0.55 -15.00
CA ALA A 120 2.80 -0.68 -15.05
C ALA A 120 1.71 -0.59 -16.12
N ILE A 121 0.96 0.52 -16.19
CA ILE A 121 -0.05 0.74 -17.23
C ILE A 121 0.57 0.75 -18.63
N SER A 122 1.76 1.34 -18.80
CA SER A 122 2.45 1.36 -20.09
C SER A 122 2.92 -0.02 -20.57
N LEU A 123 3.06 -0.97 -19.65
CA LEU A 123 3.33 -2.39 -19.94
C LEU A 123 2.06 -3.17 -20.29
N GLY A 124 0.89 -2.53 -20.28
CA GLY A 124 -0.38 -3.13 -20.73
C GLY A 124 -1.11 -3.96 -19.68
N VAL A 125 -0.86 -3.71 -18.39
CA VAL A 125 -1.60 -4.36 -17.30
C VAL A 125 -3.06 -3.88 -17.25
N ASP A 126 -3.96 -4.80 -16.92
CA ASP A 126 -5.38 -4.56 -16.76
C ASP A 126 -5.75 -4.32 -15.28
N GLU A 127 -4.93 -4.82 -14.35
CA GLU A 127 -5.13 -4.70 -12.90
C GLU A 127 -3.83 -4.31 -12.17
N ILE A 128 -3.95 -3.44 -11.18
CA ILE A 128 -2.87 -3.05 -10.27
C ILE A 128 -3.30 -3.32 -8.84
N ILE A 129 -2.48 -4.08 -8.13
CA ILE A 129 -2.58 -4.27 -6.69
C ILE A 129 -1.56 -3.34 -6.06
N LEU A 130 -2.03 -2.38 -5.28
CA LEU A 130 -1.20 -1.37 -4.62
C LEU A 130 -1.06 -1.68 -3.13
N GLY A 131 0.14 -2.08 -2.73
CA GLY A 131 0.53 -2.17 -1.32
C GLY A 131 0.89 -0.78 -0.79
N VAL A 132 0.18 -0.29 0.22
CA VAL A 132 0.35 1.08 0.75
C VAL A 132 1.00 1.15 2.14
N GLY A 133 1.42 0.02 2.71
CA GLY A 133 2.11 0.04 4.01
C GLY A 133 3.46 0.75 3.93
N GLY A 134 3.93 1.31 5.05
CA GLY A 134 5.28 1.87 5.16
C GLY A 134 5.53 3.21 4.46
N SER A 135 4.49 3.96 4.07
CA SER A 135 4.62 5.30 3.44
C SER A 135 5.42 6.34 4.24
N ALA A 136 6.11 7.26 3.55
CA ALA A 136 6.74 8.46 4.13
C ALA A 136 5.87 9.74 4.04
N THR A 137 4.75 9.67 3.32
CA THR A 137 4.08 10.86 2.78
C THR A 137 2.79 11.22 3.52
N MET A 138 2.43 12.51 3.53
CA MET A 138 1.13 13.02 4.00
C MET A 138 0.49 13.96 2.98
N ASP A 139 0.76 13.72 1.70
CA ASP A 139 0.33 14.54 0.57
C ASP A 139 -1.07 14.17 0.04
N GLY A 140 -1.83 13.32 0.73
CA GLY A 140 -3.14 12.87 0.26
C GLY A 140 -3.09 12.05 -1.03
N GLY A 141 -1.92 11.58 -1.47
CA GLY A 141 -1.75 10.91 -2.77
C GLY A 141 -1.78 11.84 -3.98
N ILE A 142 -1.76 13.18 -3.79
CA ILE A 142 -1.80 14.12 -4.93
C ILE A 142 -0.53 14.05 -5.77
N GLY A 143 0.61 13.65 -5.20
CA GLY A 143 1.84 13.38 -5.96
C GLY A 143 1.65 12.22 -6.93
N ALA A 144 1.16 11.08 -6.43
CA ALA A 144 0.88 9.92 -7.28
C ALA A 144 -0.16 10.24 -8.36
N LEU A 145 -1.24 10.93 -8.01
CA LEU A 145 -2.26 11.35 -8.98
C LEU A 145 -1.69 12.32 -10.03
N LYS A 146 -0.78 13.22 -9.64
CA LYS A 146 -0.11 14.12 -10.58
C LYS A 146 0.72 13.37 -11.62
N ALA A 147 1.47 12.35 -11.21
CA ALA A 147 2.20 11.49 -12.15
C ALA A 147 1.27 10.72 -13.11
N LEU A 148 0.00 10.57 -12.76
CA LEU A 148 -1.05 9.96 -13.58
C LEU A 148 -1.83 10.96 -14.45
N GLY A 149 -1.45 12.24 -14.45
CA GLY A 149 -2.03 13.29 -15.31
C GLY A 149 -3.06 14.19 -14.63
N PHE A 150 -3.32 14.03 -13.33
CA PHE A 150 -4.16 14.99 -12.60
C PHE A 150 -3.40 16.29 -12.33
N LYS A 151 -4.12 17.41 -12.34
CA LYS A 151 -3.60 18.71 -11.90
C LYS A 151 -4.41 19.21 -10.71
N PHE A 152 -3.70 19.68 -9.70
CA PHE A 152 -4.27 20.31 -8.52
C PHE A 152 -3.90 21.78 -8.55
N ILE A 153 -4.90 22.66 -8.63
CA ILE A 153 -4.69 24.06 -9.00
C ILE A 153 -5.05 24.96 -7.81
N ASP A 154 -4.20 25.93 -7.48
CA ASP A 154 -4.40 26.92 -6.43
C ASP A 154 -5.27 28.10 -6.90
N VAL A 155 -5.56 29.07 -6.03
CA VAL A 155 -6.43 30.21 -6.36
C VAL A 155 -5.89 31.14 -7.46
N ARG A 156 -4.58 31.12 -7.70
CA ARG A 156 -3.90 31.93 -8.73
C ARG A 156 -3.88 31.22 -10.10
N GLY A 157 -4.32 29.97 -10.16
CA GLY A 157 -4.24 29.16 -11.36
C GLY A 157 -2.94 28.35 -11.47
N ASP A 158 -2.10 28.38 -10.43
CA ASP A 158 -0.82 27.66 -10.42
C ASP A 158 -1.02 26.23 -9.91
N GLU A 159 -0.18 25.30 -10.39
CA GLU A 159 -0.17 23.95 -9.85
C GLU A 159 0.38 23.91 -8.43
N VAL A 160 -0.35 23.21 -7.57
CA VAL A 160 0.00 22.97 -6.19
C VAL A 160 1.18 21.99 -6.10
N ARG A 161 2.14 22.30 -5.22
CA ARG A 161 3.23 21.38 -4.89
C ARG A 161 2.65 20.13 -4.20
N PRO A 162 2.98 18.90 -4.63
CA PRO A 162 2.36 17.69 -4.10
C PRO A 162 2.96 17.27 -2.75
N THR A 163 2.67 18.04 -1.71
CA THR A 163 3.09 17.79 -0.33
C THR A 163 1.95 18.12 0.61
N ALA A 164 2.11 17.85 1.92
CA ALA A 164 1.10 18.22 2.91
C ALA A 164 0.77 19.73 2.90
N GLU A 165 1.75 20.59 2.62
CA GLU A 165 1.55 22.06 2.53
C GLU A 165 0.65 22.44 1.35
N GLY A 166 0.77 21.70 0.25
CA GLY A 166 0.00 21.97 -0.95
C GLY A 166 -1.49 21.75 -0.76
N LEU A 167 -1.87 20.76 0.05
CA LEU A 167 -3.25 20.32 0.22
C LEU A 167 -4.23 21.45 0.57
N VAL A 168 -3.84 22.37 1.44
CA VAL A 168 -4.69 23.50 1.85
C VAL A 168 -4.89 24.53 0.73
N LYS A 169 -3.98 24.58 -0.25
CA LYS A 169 -4.00 25.54 -1.36
C LYS A 169 -4.90 25.09 -2.51
N ILE A 170 -5.27 23.81 -2.58
CA ILE A 170 -6.05 23.23 -3.67
C ILE A 170 -7.42 23.91 -3.77
N ARG A 171 -7.72 24.45 -4.96
CA ARG A 171 -9.02 25.03 -5.32
C ARG A 171 -9.76 24.20 -6.34
N TRP A 172 -9.05 23.66 -7.33
CA TRP A 172 -9.62 22.86 -8.42
C TRP A 172 -8.82 21.58 -8.66
N ILE A 173 -9.52 20.55 -9.14
CA ILE A 173 -8.93 19.29 -9.60
C ILE A 173 -9.29 19.15 -11.08
N ASP A 174 -8.27 19.19 -11.91
CA ASP A 174 -8.36 18.99 -13.35
C ASP A 174 -7.80 17.60 -13.70
N ASP A 175 -8.55 16.88 -14.53
CA ASP A 175 -8.27 15.52 -15.00
C ASP A 175 -8.29 15.42 -16.53
N SER A 176 -8.22 16.56 -17.25
CA SER A 176 -8.21 16.59 -18.71
C SER A 176 -7.06 15.78 -19.31
N ASP A 177 -5.92 15.74 -18.62
CA ASP A 177 -4.68 15.12 -19.10
C ASP A 177 -4.50 13.70 -18.56
N VAL A 178 -5.49 13.17 -17.83
CA VAL A 178 -5.49 11.78 -17.37
C VAL A 178 -5.67 10.87 -18.57
N PHE A 179 -4.62 10.11 -18.88
CA PHE A 179 -4.58 9.25 -20.07
C PHE A 179 -5.47 8.00 -19.91
N GLU A 180 -5.94 7.47 -21.03
CA GLU A 180 -6.97 6.43 -21.08
C GLU A 180 -6.64 5.16 -20.29
N GLY A 181 -5.36 4.79 -20.21
CA GLY A 181 -4.92 3.63 -19.42
C GLY A 181 -5.27 3.75 -17.93
N VAL A 182 -5.15 4.95 -17.35
CA VAL A 182 -5.50 5.21 -15.93
C VAL A 182 -7.00 5.03 -15.69
N LYS A 183 -7.83 5.42 -16.66
CA LYS A 183 -9.30 5.32 -16.53
C LYS A 183 -9.81 3.88 -16.65
N ARG A 184 -9.04 3.00 -17.29
CA ARG A 184 -9.43 1.61 -17.58
C ARG A 184 -8.87 0.60 -16.59
N VAL A 185 -7.66 0.85 -16.08
CA VAL A 185 -6.99 -0.08 -15.16
C VAL A 185 -7.79 -0.21 -13.86
N LYS A 186 -7.97 -1.46 -13.40
CA LYS A 186 -8.57 -1.72 -12.08
C LYS A 186 -7.50 -1.58 -11.01
N ILE A 187 -7.73 -0.74 -10.01
CA ILE A 187 -6.79 -0.57 -8.89
C ILE A 187 -7.42 -1.16 -7.62
N ARG A 188 -6.72 -2.09 -6.99
CA ARG A 188 -7.06 -2.69 -5.69
C ARG A 188 -5.99 -2.31 -4.69
N ILE A 189 -6.37 -1.71 -3.57
CA ILE A 189 -5.45 -1.16 -2.58
C ILE A 189 -5.47 -2.05 -1.35
N MET A 190 -4.30 -2.61 -1.00
CA MET A 190 -4.12 -3.41 0.22
C MET A 190 -3.91 -2.49 1.42
N VAL A 191 -4.88 -2.45 2.32
CA VAL A 191 -4.79 -1.71 3.58
C VAL A 191 -4.80 -2.64 4.79
N ASP A 192 -3.94 -2.36 5.76
CA ASP A 192 -3.84 -3.06 7.04
C ASP A 192 -4.54 -2.29 8.19
N VAL A 193 -5.09 -1.12 7.87
CA VAL A 193 -5.67 -0.17 8.83
C VAL A 193 -6.98 0.42 8.32
N MET A 194 -7.90 0.70 9.25
CA MET A 194 -9.24 1.19 8.94
C MET A 194 -9.46 2.68 9.25
N ASN A 195 -8.37 3.39 9.58
CA ASN A 195 -8.41 4.79 9.94
C ASN A 195 -9.05 5.64 8.82
N PRO A 196 -9.98 6.56 9.16
CA PRO A 196 -10.55 7.50 8.20
C PRO A 196 -9.49 8.47 7.69
N LEU A 197 -9.84 9.28 6.69
CA LEU A 197 -8.91 10.26 6.13
C LEU A 197 -8.55 11.35 7.16
N VAL A 198 -9.56 11.86 7.87
CA VAL A 198 -9.43 13.04 8.75
C VAL A 198 -9.99 12.78 10.15
N GLY A 199 -9.73 13.70 11.08
CA GLY A 199 -10.29 13.70 12.43
C GLY A 199 -9.39 13.07 13.50
N SER A 200 -9.96 12.78 14.67
CA SER A 200 -9.20 12.30 15.85
C SER A 200 -8.43 10.99 15.60
N HIS A 201 -8.97 10.14 14.74
CA HIS A 201 -8.35 8.88 14.31
C HIS A 201 -7.88 8.93 12.84
N GLY A 202 -7.81 10.13 12.25
CA GLY A 202 -7.45 10.35 10.85
C GLY A 202 -5.97 10.16 10.56
N ALA A 203 -5.62 10.24 9.28
CA ALA A 203 -4.27 9.97 8.80
C ALA A 203 -3.21 10.85 9.47
N ALA A 204 -3.50 12.15 9.62
CA ALA A 204 -2.59 13.12 10.20
C ALA A 204 -2.21 12.76 11.64
N ARG A 205 -3.20 12.54 12.51
CA ARG A 205 -2.95 12.31 13.93
C ARG A 205 -2.33 10.96 14.22
N VAL A 206 -2.69 9.93 13.46
CA VAL A 206 -2.25 8.55 13.72
C VAL A 206 -0.90 8.28 13.07
N TYR A 207 -0.65 8.76 11.85
CA TYR A 207 0.55 8.43 11.08
C TYR A 207 1.50 9.59 10.82
N GLY A 208 1.07 10.84 11.04
CA GLY A 208 1.92 12.02 10.91
C GLY A 208 3.16 11.97 11.80
N PRO A 209 3.04 11.67 13.12
CA PRO A 209 4.18 11.73 14.03
C PRO A 209 5.36 10.83 13.63
N GLN A 210 5.11 9.57 13.23
CA GLN A 210 6.17 8.67 12.77
C GLN A 210 6.85 9.11 11.45
N LYS A 211 6.18 9.99 10.69
CA LYS A 211 6.66 10.60 9.44
C LYS A 211 7.34 11.96 9.65
N GLY A 212 7.48 12.40 10.90
CA GLY A 212 8.15 13.66 11.27
C GLY A 212 7.23 14.85 11.54
N ALA A 213 5.89 14.68 11.52
CA ALA A 213 4.98 15.76 11.89
C ALA A 213 5.07 16.05 13.39
N LYS A 214 5.19 17.33 13.75
CA LYS A 214 5.05 17.82 15.13
C LYS A 214 3.58 18.02 15.47
N ASP A 215 3.29 18.20 16.76
CA ASP A 215 1.90 18.43 17.21
C ASP A 215 1.24 19.66 16.57
N GLU A 216 2.02 20.71 16.28
CA GLU A 216 1.58 21.92 15.58
C GLU A 216 1.25 21.70 14.10
N ASP A 217 1.83 20.67 13.48
CA ASP A 217 1.63 20.33 12.08
C ASP A 217 0.33 19.56 11.86
N LEU A 218 -0.07 18.73 12.83
CA LEU A 218 -1.20 17.81 12.69
C LEU A 218 -2.50 18.52 12.27
N PRO A 219 -2.91 19.67 12.86
CA PRO A 219 -4.09 20.39 12.43
C PRO A 219 -4.00 20.92 11.00
N ILE A 220 -2.80 21.32 10.54
CA ILE A 220 -2.57 21.84 9.19
C ILE A 220 -2.73 20.71 8.17
N ILE A 221 -2.10 19.56 8.44
CA ILE A 221 -2.20 18.38 7.58
C ILE A 221 -3.64 17.88 7.51
N ASP A 222 -4.33 17.77 8.65
CA ASP A 222 -5.73 17.32 8.72
C ASP A 222 -6.67 18.27 7.95
N ALA A 223 -6.49 19.59 8.08
CA ALA A 223 -7.23 20.59 7.31
C ALA A 223 -6.95 20.49 5.81
N GLY A 224 -5.70 20.21 5.42
CA GLY A 224 -5.33 19.97 4.03
C GLY A 224 -6.04 18.75 3.45
N LEU A 225 -6.01 17.62 4.15
CA LEU A 225 -6.72 16.40 3.75
C LEU A 225 -8.23 16.61 3.68
N ALA A 226 -8.81 17.36 4.62
CA ALA A 226 -10.22 17.74 4.59
C ALA A 226 -10.56 18.62 3.38
N ASN A 227 -9.69 19.56 3.02
CA ASN A 227 -9.85 20.35 1.80
C ASN A 227 -9.83 19.45 0.56
N LEU A 228 -8.85 18.55 0.44
CA LEU A 228 -8.75 17.59 -0.66
C LEU A 228 -10.02 16.74 -0.79
N ALA A 229 -10.50 16.14 0.31
CA ALA A 229 -11.74 15.36 0.31
C ALA A 229 -12.95 16.16 -0.13
N ASN A 230 -13.06 17.42 0.29
CA ASN A 230 -14.12 18.31 -0.18
C ASN A 230 -14.04 18.59 -1.69
N LYS A 231 -12.83 18.73 -2.25
CA LYS A 231 -12.64 18.93 -3.69
C LYS A 231 -12.99 17.67 -4.48
N ILE A 232 -12.58 16.50 -4.00
CA ILE A 232 -12.96 15.20 -4.57
C ILE A 232 -14.48 15.03 -4.55
N ARG A 233 -15.13 15.24 -3.40
CA ARG A 233 -16.59 15.15 -3.27
C ARG A 233 -17.33 16.09 -4.22
N ARG A 234 -16.84 17.32 -4.41
CA ARG A 234 -17.45 18.26 -5.38
C ARG A 234 -17.29 17.80 -6.82
N LYS A 235 -16.19 17.13 -7.18
CA LYS A 235 -15.91 16.65 -8.53
C LYS A 235 -16.65 15.35 -8.86
N THR A 236 -16.67 14.40 -7.93
CA THR A 236 -17.12 13.02 -8.21
C THR A 236 -18.36 12.61 -7.43
N GLY A 237 -18.82 13.42 -6.47
CA GLY A 237 -19.93 13.09 -5.57
C GLY A 237 -19.54 12.13 -4.42
N ARG A 238 -18.30 11.63 -4.38
CA ARG A 238 -17.86 10.63 -3.39
C ARG A 238 -17.32 11.28 -2.13
N ASP A 239 -17.84 10.88 -0.98
CA ASP A 239 -17.31 11.29 0.32
C ASP A 239 -16.26 10.29 0.81
N ILE A 240 -15.03 10.77 0.98
CA ILE A 240 -13.89 9.96 1.43
C ILE A 240 -13.43 10.33 2.83
N MET A 241 -14.04 11.33 3.49
CA MET A 241 -13.55 11.84 4.77
C MET A 241 -13.56 10.78 5.87
N ASN A 242 -14.69 10.06 5.97
CA ASN A 242 -14.94 9.05 6.99
C ASN A 242 -14.91 7.62 6.43
N LEU A 243 -14.51 7.45 5.17
CA LEU A 243 -14.42 6.14 4.54
C LEU A 243 -13.36 5.31 5.28
N PRO A 244 -13.70 4.12 5.81
CA PRO A 244 -12.73 3.28 6.50
C PRO A 244 -11.55 2.92 5.60
N GLY A 245 -10.32 3.09 6.11
CA GLY A 245 -9.09 2.86 5.37
C GLY A 245 -8.68 3.98 4.42
N ALA A 246 -9.49 5.04 4.26
CA ALA A 246 -9.15 6.17 3.39
C ALA A 246 -7.91 6.93 3.86
N GLY A 247 -7.59 6.89 5.15
CA GLY A 247 -6.39 7.53 5.72
C GLY A 247 -5.10 6.75 5.51
N ALA A 248 -5.16 5.52 4.99
CA ALA A 248 -3.98 4.71 4.74
C ALA A 248 -3.01 5.45 3.79
N ALA A 249 -1.72 5.33 4.10
CA ALA A 249 -0.63 6.01 3.41
C ALA A 249 -0.81 7.52 3.21
N GLY A 250 -1.26 8.21 4.27
CA GLY A 250 -1.39 9.66 4.25
C GLY A 250 -2.50 10.15 3.32
N GLY A 251 -3.46 9.29 2.97
CA GLY A 251 -4.65 9.64 2.21
C GLY A 251 -4.67 9.15 0.76
N ILE A 252 -3.63 8.43 0.30
CA ILE A 252 -3.60 7.89 -1.07
C ILE A 252 -4.79 6.98 -1.35
N SER A 253 -5.15 6.11 -0.40
CA SER A 253 -6.25 5.16 -0.54
C SER A 253 -7.59 5.88 -0.73
N GLY A 254 -7.85 6.91 0.08
CA GLY A 254 -9.05 7.74 -0.04
C GLY A 254 -9.11 8.47 -1.37
N SER A 255 -8.02 9.11 -1.79
CA SER A 255 -7.99 9.88 -3.03
C SER A 255 -8.12 9.01 -4.27
N PHE A 256 -7.48 7.84 -4.29
CA PHE A 256 -7.59 6.87 -5.37
C PHE A 256 -9.00 6.27 -5.43
N HIS A 257 -9.62 5.98 -4.30
CA HIS A 257 -11.03 5.57 -4.28
C HIS A 257 -11.95 6.68 -4.83
N GLY A 258 -11.70 7.92 -4.42
CA GLY A 258 -12.52 9.07 -4.77
C GLY A 258 -12.41 9.53 -6.24
N LEU A 259 -11.23 9.40 -6.86
CA LEU A 259 -10.94 9.88 -8.21
C LEU A 259 -10.74 8.78 -9.26
N LEU A 260 -10.22 7.61 -8.86
CA LEU A 260 -9.88 6.49 -9.75
C LEU A 260 -10.76 5.26 -9.55
N ASN A 261 -11.75 5.32 -8.67
CA ASN A 261 -12.61 4.19 -8.35
C ASN A 261 -11.85 2.94 -7.86
N ALA A 262 -10.71 3.15 -7.19
CA ALA A 262 -9.96 2.07 -6.59
C ALA A 262 -10.75 1.39 -5.45
N SER A 263 -10.65 0.07 -5.34
CA SER A 263 -11.17 -0.67 -4.19
C SER A 263 -10.18 -0.62 -3.03
N ILE A 264 -10.68 -0.35 -1.83
CA ILE A 264 -9.90 -0.43 -0.59
C ILE A 264 -10.22 -1.78 0.03
N GLU A 265 -9.22 -2.65 0.13
CA GLU A 265 -9.39 -4.05 0.49
C GLU A 265 -8.46 -4.43 1.64
N HIS A 266 -8.92 -5.34 2.49
CA HIS A 266 -8.16 -5.79 3.64
C HIS A 266 -6.90 -6.54 3.18
N GLY A 267 -5.72 -6.07 3.58
CA GLY A 267 -4.42 -6.50 3.06
C GLY A 267 -4.25 -8.02 3.05
N ILE A 268 -4.30 -8.67 4.21
CA ILE A 268 -4.17 -10.14 4.27
C ILE A 268 -5.25 -10.88 3.47
N GLY A 269 -6.50 -10.38 3.44
CA GLY A 269 -7.56 -11.04 2.67
C GLY A 269 -7.26 -11.04 1.17
N LEU A 270 -6.84 -9.89 0.65
CA LEU A 270 -6.41 -9.75 -0.74
C LEU A 270 -5.17 -10.59 -1.03
N PHE A 271 -4.19 -10.64 -0.12
CA PHE A 271 -3.02 -11.52 -0.28
C PHE A 271 -3.43 -12.99 -0.44
N LEU A 272 -4.29 -13.49 0.46
CA LEU A 272 -4.75 -14.88 0.45
C LEU A 272 -5.58 -15.21 -0.80
N GLU A 273 -6.35 -14.24 -1.32
CA GLU A 273 -7.04 -14.38 -2.61
C GLU A 273 -6.05 -14.53 -3.76
N LEU A 274 -5.03 -13.65 -3.84
CA LEU A 274 -4.04 -13.66 -4.92
C LEU A 274 -3.25 -14.96 -4.99
N VAL A 275 -2.85 -15.50 -3.83
CA VAL A 275 -2.15 -16.79 -3.74
C VAL A 275 -3.08 -18.00 -3.83
N LYS A 276 -4.40 -17.78 -4.00
CA LYS A 276 -5.43 -18.82 -4.05
C LYS A 276 -5.36 -19.75 -2.82
N PHE A 277 -5.19 -19.15 -1.64
CA PHE A 277 -4.93 -19.86 -0.39
C PHE A 277 -6.00 -20.90 -0.06
N ASP A 278 -7.27 -20.60 -0.30
CA ASP A 278 -8.39 -21.55 -0.10
C ASP A 278 -8.18 -22.87 -0.87
N LYS A 279 -7.56 -22.84 -2.06
CA LYS A 279 -7.21 -24.07 -2.80
C LYS A 279 -6.00 -24.80 -2.22
N LEU A 280 -5.05 -24.05 -1.68
CA LEU A 280 -3.87 -24.64 -1.04
C LEU A 280 -4.27 -25.40 0.23
N LEU A 281 -5.30 -24.92 0.94
CA LEU A 281 -5.85 -25.54 2.15
C LEU A 281 -6.52 -26.90 1.89
N GLU A 282 -6.96 -27.20 0.66
CA GLU A 282 -7.49 -28.52 0.31
C GLU A 282 -6.48 -29.61 0.69
N ASP A 283 -6.95 -30.64 1.41
CA ASP A 283 -6.15 -31.75 1.96
C ASP A 283 -4.99 -31.35 2.90
N THR A 284 -5.02 -30.16 3.52
CA THR A 284 -3.99 -29.72 4.48
C THR A 284 -4.30 -30.19 5.90
N ASP A 285 -3.33 -30.82 6.57
CA ASP A 285 -3.49 -31.30 7.95
C ASP A 285 -3.17 -30.21 9.00
N PHE A 286 -2.14 -29.39 8.74
CA PHE A 286 -1.71 -28.34 9.66
C PHE A 286 -1.34 -27.05 8.93
N VAL A 287 -1.67 -25.92 9.55
CA VAL A 287 -1.22 -24.59 9.13
C VAL A 287 -0.46 -23.95 10.28
N PHE A 288 0.80 -23.60 10.04
CA PHE A 288 1.61 -22.84 10.98
C PHE A 288 1.77 -21.40 10.48
N THR A 289 1.59 -20.43 11.36
CA THR A 289 1.78 -19.01 11.08
C THR A 289 2.43 -18.31 12.27
N GLY A 290 2.87 -17.07 12.07
CA GLY A 290 3.52 -16.26 13.09
C GLY A 290 3.87 -14.88 12.55
N GLU A 291 4.22 -13.97 13.45
CA GLU A 291 4.78 -12.65 13.12
C GLU A 291 5.69 -12.20 14.26
N GLY A 292 6.51 -11.17 14.03
CA GLY A 292 7.52 -10.71 15.00
C GLY A 292 6.96 -10.24 16.35
N LYS A 293 5.69 -9.83 16.39
CA LYS A 293 5.00 -9.45 17.61
C LYS A 293 3.52 -9.76 17.52
N LEU A 294 3.07 -10.72 18.33
CA LEU A 294 1.65 -10.98 18.54
C LEU A 294 1.14 -10.01 19.61
N ASP A 295 0.46 -8.95 19.19
CA ASP A 295 -0.13 -7.95 20.10
C ASP A 295 -1.65 -7.89 19.96
N ARG A 296 -2.30 -7.02 20.74
CA ARG A 296 -3.76 -6.87 20.68
C ARG A 296 -4.23 -6.48 19.27
N GLN A 297 -3.41 -5.80 18.46
CA GLN A 297 -3.77 -5.47 17.08
C GLN A 297 -3.72 -6.69 16.16
N THR A 298 -2.91 -7.72 16.48
CA THR A 298 -2.91 -8.99 15.74
C THR A 298 -4.30 -9.61 15.70
N VAL A 299 -4.99 -9.62 16.84
CA VAL A 299 -6.38 -10.14 16.98
C VAL A 299 -7.36 -9.43 16.04
N PHE A 300 -7.09 -8.16 15.69
CA PHE A 300 -7.96 -7.33 14.86
C PHE A 300 -7.73 -7.46 13.34
N GLY A 301 -6.98 -8.45 12.88
CA GLY A 301 -6.92 -8.79 11.45
C GLY A 301 -5.54 -8.73 10.81
N LYS A 302 -4.44 -8.70 11.57
CA LYS A 302 -3.11 -8.84 10.98
C LYS A 302 -2.92 -10.22 10.34
N ALA A 303 -1.87 -10.35 9.56
CA ALA A 303 -1.63 -11.50 8.69
C ALA A 303 -1.84 -12.89 9.35
N PRO A 304 -1.35 -13.19 10.57
CA PRO A 304 -1.60 -14.49 11.20
C PRO A 304 -3.08 -14.79 11.44
N MET A 305 -3.87 -13.81 11.85
CA MET A 305 -5.31 -14.01 12.08
C MET A 305 -6.07 -14.21 10.77
N GLY A 306 -5.66 -13.57 9.68
CA GLY A 306 -6.24 -13.81 8.36
C GLY A 306 -5.99 -15.26 7.90
N VAL A 307 -4.77 -15.76 8.07
CA VAL A 307 -4.41 -17.16 7.78
C VAL A 307 -5.24 -18.13 8.63
N LEU A 308 -5.31 -17.91 9.94
CA LEU A 308 -6.08 -18.78 10.84
C LEU A 308 -7.58 -18.79 10.50
N LYS A 309 -8.17 -17.63 10.17
CA LYS A 309 -9.57 -17.54 9.73
C LYS A 309 -9.83 -18.28 8.42
N ALA A 310 -8.89 -18.22 7.47
CA ALA A 310 -9.00 -18.97 6.23
C ALA A 310 -8.91 -20.48 6.46
N ALA A 311 -8.00 -20.92 7.34
CA ALA A 311 -7.80 -22.33 7.69
C ALA A 311 -8.94 -22.95 8.52
N GLN A 312 -9.83 -22.14 9.10
CA GLN A 312 -10.99 -22.62 9.87
C GLN A 312 -12.21 -22.95 9.01
N LYS A 313 -12.19 -22.62 7.72
CA LYS A 313 -13.27 -22.94 6.78
C LYS A 313 -13.24 -24.42 6.42
#